data_AF-A0A7J7JPZ0-F1
#
_entry.id   AF-A0A7J7JPZ0-F1
#
_cell.length_a   1.000
_cell.length_b   1.000
_cell.length_c   1.000
_cell.angle_alpha   90.00
_cell.angle_beta   90.00
_cell.angle_gamma   90.00
#
_symmetry.space_group_name_H-M   'P 1'
#
loop_
_entity.id
_entity.type
_entity.pdbx_description
1 polymer ?
#
loop_
_entity_poly.entity_id
_entity_poly.type
_entity_poly.pdbx_seq_one_letter_code
_entity_poly.pdbx_strand_id
1 'polypeptide(L)'
;MVMLTVSEVRSKVASELRQNREEYLPYLTTNDGEILDEEGFCEYCTRLELTHEWGGQVEIKALTAILKRSILIIQAESQDILIEPDCHTQDNPATPLTLIYHKKLYELGEHYNSVTPLAQEYN
;
A
#
# COMPACT_ATOMS: atom_id res chain seq x y z
N MET A 1 8.56 16.67 6.66
CA MET A 1 7.80 15.68 5.86
C MET A 1 8.64 15.38 4.63
N VAL A 2 9.09 14.14 4.45
CA VAL A 2 9.82 13.76 3.23
C VAL A 2 8.78 13.67 2.11
N MET A 3 8.94 14.49 1.07
CA MET A 3 8.10 14.38 -0.12
C MET A 3 8.71 13.30 -1.02
N LEU A 4 7.97 12.22 -1.22
CA LEU A 4 8.33 11.16 -2.16
C LEU A 4 7.51 11.33 -3.43
N THR A 5 8.17 11.21 -4.56
CA THR A 5 7.51 11.05 -5.86
C THR A 5 6.91 9.65 -5.98
N VAL A 6 5.97 9.47 -6.92
CA VAL A 6 5.38 8.15 -7.20
C VAL A 6 6.45 7.12 -7.57
N SER A 7 7.47 7.52 -8.34
CA SER A 7 8.58 6.64 -8.72
C SER A 7 9.42 6.21 -7.51
N GLU A 8 9.69 7.12 -6.57
CA GLU A 8 10.42 6.79 -5.35
C GLU A 8 9.61 5.87 -4.44
N VAL A 9 8.29 6.08 -4.35
CA VAL A 9 7.40 5.17 -3.62
C VAL A 9 7.47 3.77 -4.23
N ARG A 10 7.30 3.63 -5.55
CA ARG A 10 7.34 2.34 -6.24
C ARG A 10 8.68 1.61 -6.04
N SER A 11 9.80 2.31 -6.22
CA SER A 11 11.13 1.70 -6.03
C SER A 11 11.37 1.29 -4.57
N LYS A 12 10.94 2.11 -3.60
CA LYS A 12 11.03 1.74 -2.18
C LYS A 12 10.20 0.51 -1.84
N VAL A 13 8.96 0.42 -2.34
CA VAL A 13 8.10 -0.74 -2.11
C VAL A 13 8.71 -1.99 -2.76
N ALA A 14 9.14 -1.93 -4.02
CA ALA A 14 9.78 -3.07 -4.67
C ALA A 14 11.05 -3.52 -3.94
N SER A 15 11.83 -2.59 -3.39
CA SER A 15 13.01 -2.90 -2.58
C SER A 15 12.65 -3.57 -1.25
N GLU A 16 11.60 -3.09 -0.58
CA GLU A 16 11.05 -3.67 0.65
C GLU A 16 10.56 -5.11 0.44
N LEU A 17 9.79 -5.35 -0.64
CA LEU A 17 9.33 -6.68 -0.99
C LEU A 17 10.50 -7.65 -1.21
N ARG A 18 11.53 -7.23 -1.95
CA ARG A 18 12.72 -8.05 -2.21
C ARG A 18 13.51 -8.36 -0.94
N GLN A 19 13.61 -7.41 -0.02
CA GLN A 19 14.37 -7.59 1.24
C GLN A 19 13.64 -8.49 2.23
N ASN A 20 12.31 -8.46 2.27
CA ASN A 20 11.49 -9.22 3.22
C ASN A 20 10.55 -10.20 2.48
N ARG A 21 11.08 -10.90 1.47
CA ARG A 21 10.31 -11.79 0.58
C ARG A 21 9.38 -12.76 1.33
N GLU A 22 9.88 -13.41 2.38
CA GLU A 22 9.12 -14.41 3.13
C GLU A 22 7.84 -13.86 3.78
N GLU A 23 7.83 -12.56 4.10
CA GLU A 23 6.68 -11.87 4.67
C GLU A 23 5.58 -11.63 3.64
N TYR A 24 5.95 -11.30 2.40
CA TYR A 24 5.02 -10.86 1.36
C TYR A 24 4.61 -11.96 0.38
N LEU A 25 5.50 -12.90 0.10
CA LEU A 25 5.30 -13.96 -0.89
C LEU A 25 3.99 -14.75 -0.70
N PRO A 26 3.54 -15.11 0.53
CA PRO A 26 2.29 -15.85 0.70
C PRO A 26 1.03 -15.15 0.17
N TYR A 27 1.09 -13.84 -0.04
CA TYR A 27 -0.01 -13.02 -0.53
C TYR A 27 0.07 -12.71 -2.04
N LEU A 28 1.13 -13.17 -2.71
CA LEU A 28 1.35 -12.94 -4.13
C LEU A 28 1.10 -14.24 -4.88
N THR A 29 0.04 -14.27 -5.69
CA THR A 29 -0.40 -15.45 -6.43
C THR A 29 -0.51 -15.19 -7.92
N THR A 30 -0.40 -16.27 -8.70
CA THR A 30 -0.79 -16.29 -10.11
C THR A 30 -2.31 -16.13 -10.26
N ASN A 31 -2.77 -15.96 -11.50
CA ASN A 31 -4.20 -15.90 -11.81
C ASN A 31 -4.96 -17.19 -11.43
N ASP A 32 -4.25 -18.31 -11.36
CA ASP A 32 -4.78 -19.62 -10.97
C ASP A 32 -4.78 -19.82 -9.44
N GLY A 33 -4.30 -18.82 -8.68
CA GLY A 33 -4.28 -18.84 -7.21
C GLY A 33 -3.07 -19.55 -6.59
N GLU A 34 -2.06 -19.91 -7.38
CA GLU A 34 -0.82 -20.50 -6.88
C GLU A 34 0.17 -19.42 -6.44
N ILE A 35 0.90 -19.64 -5.34
CA ILE A 35 1.92 -18.70 -4.87
C ILE A 35 3.00 -18.52 -5.95
N LEU A 36 3.45 -17.27 -6.18
CA LEU A 36 4.50 -16.99 -7.14
C LEU A 36 5.78 -17.77 -6.81
N ASP A 37 6.42 -18.30 -7.85
CA ASP A 37 7.77 -18.83 -7.72
C ASP A 37 8.81 -17.68 -7.67
N GLU A 38 10.10 -18.05 -7.63
CA GLU A 38 11.18 -17.05 -7.52
C GLU A 38 11.23 -16.11 -8.72
N GLU A 39 11.04 -16.63 -9.93
CA GLU A 39 11.04 -15.84 -11.16
C GLU A 39 9.83 -14.89 -11.20
N GLY A 40 8.62 -15.42 -10.95
CA GLY A 40 7.40 -14.63 -10.92
C GLY A 40 7.42 -13.52 -9.86
N PHE A 41 8.01 -13.79 -8.69
CA PHE A 41 8.21 -12.77 -7.65
C PHE A 41 9.19 -11.67 -8.09
N CYS A 42 10.29 -12.05 -8.74
CA CYS A 42 11.27 -11.08 -9.26
C CYS A 42 10.65 -10.21 -10.36
N GLU A 43 9.86 -10.80 -11.25
CA GLU A 43 9.11 -10.08 -12.27
C GLU A 43 8.09 -9.13 -11.64
N TYR A 44 7.32 -9.59 -10.65
CA TYR A 44 6.36 -8.77 -9.91
C TYR A 44 7.01 -7.50 -9.35
N CYS A 45 8.12 -7.66 -8.62
CA CYS A 45 8.84 -6.52 -8.04
C CYS A 45 9.37 -5.57 -9.13
N THR A 46 9.80 -6.11 -10.28
CA THR A 46 10.31 -5.33 -11.40
C THR A 46 9.18 -4.55 -12.09
N ARG A 47 8.01 -5.16 -12.31
CA ARG A 47 6.85 -4.46 -12.87
C ARG A 47 6.34 -3.38 -11.94
N LEU A 48 6.27 -3.66 -10.63
CA LEU A 48 5.87 -2.67 -9.63
C LEU A 48 6.75 -1.42 -9.67
N GLU A 49 8.06 -1.62 -9.81
CA GLU A 49 9.07 -0.55 -9.85
C GLU A 49 9.06 0.24 -11.16
N LEU A 50 8.94 -0.43 -12.31
CA LEU A 50 9.19 0.16 -13.62
C LEU A 50 7.93 0.53 -14.41
N THR A 51 6.75 0.11 -13.96
CA THR A 51 5.50 0.30 -14.70
C THR A 51 4.45 1.07 -13.90
N HIS A 52 3.30 1.31 -14.54
CA HIS A 52 2.13 1.93 -13.94
C HIS A 52 1.13 0.89 -13.39
N GLU A 53 1.58 -0.35 -13.15
CA GLU A 53 0.74 -1.42 -12.60
C GLU A 53 0.14 -1.00 -11.26
N TRP A 54 -1.12 -1.36 -11.03
CA TRP A 54 -1.88 -0.95 -9.85
C TRP A 54 -1.30 -1.60 -8.60
N GLY A 55 -1.12 -0.80 -7.54
CA GLY A 55 -0.75 -1.32 -6.22
C GLY A 55 -1.99 -1.74 -5.43
N GLY A 56 -1.86 -2.78 -4.63
CA GLY A 56 -2.92 -3.33 -3.79
C GLY A 56 -2.52 -3.37 -2.31
N GLN A 57 -3.11 -4.32 -1.58
CA GLN A 57 -2.94 -4.44 -0.14
C GLN A 57 -1.49 -4.79 0.27
N VAL A 58 -0.79 -5.59 -0.54
CA VAL A 58 0.62 -5.96 -0.28
C VAL A 58 1.51 -4.72 -0.31
N GLU A 59 1.34 -3.86 -1.32
CA GLU A 59 2.10 -2.61 -1.44
C GLU A 59 1.77 -1.65 -0.28
N ILE A 60 0.51 -1.59 0.15
CA ILE A 60 0.12 -0.77 1.30
C ILE A 60 0.75 -1.31 2.60
N LYS A 61 0.80 -2.63 2.80
CA LYS A 61 1.49 -3.23 3.95
C LYS A 61 2.96 -2.87 3.96
N ALA A 62 3.66 -3.04 2.83
CA ALA A 62 5.06 -2.63 2.69
C ALA A 62 5.26 -1.12 2.93
N LEU A 63 4.33 -0.28 2.48
CA LEU A 63 4.35 1.16 2.76
C LEU A 63 4.28 1.48 4.25
N THR A 64 3.53 0.72 5.05
CA THR A 64 3.51 0.95 6.51
C THR A 64 4.89 0.76 7.13
N ALA A 65 5.65 -0.25 6.69
CA ALA A 65 7.01 -0.51 7.14
C ALA A 65 7.98 0.60 6.70
N ILE A 66 7.90 1.04 5.43
CA ILE A 66 8.75 2.10 4.87
C ILE A 66 8.51 3.45 5.57
N LEU A 67 7.24 3.80 5.77
CA LEU A 67 6.84 5.07 6.37
C LEU A 67 6.86 5.04 7.90
N LYS A 68 7.01 3.85 8.50
CA LYS A 68 6.89 3.62 9.94
C LYS A 68 5.61 4.23 10.51
N ARG A 69 4.51 4.00 9.79
CA ARG A 69 3.23 4.65 10.07
C ARG A 69 2.07 3.79 9.60
N SER A 70 1.08 3.64 10.46
CA SER A 70 -0.14 2.91 10.13
C SER A 70 -0.92 3.62 9.01
N ILE A 71 -1.61 2.82 8.19
CA ILE A 71 -2.50 3.29 7.13
C ILE A 71 -3.91 2.76 7.41
N LEU A 72 -4.86 3.68 7.53
CA LEU A 72 -6.30 3.39 7.65
C LEU A 72 -6.93 3.47 6.26
N ILE A 73 -7.61 2.41 5.86
CA ILE A 73 -8.38 2.33 4.63
C ILE A 73 -9.86 2.35 4.99
N ILE A 74 -10.55 3.43 4.62
CA ILE A 74 -11.99 3.57 4.77
C ILE A 74 -12.67 3.05 3.51
N GLN A 75 -13.72 2.26 3.66
CA GLN A 75 -14.43 1.65 2.53
C GLN A 75 -15.94 1.56 2.77
N ALA A 76 -16.73 1.60 1.69
CA ALA A 76 -18.18 1.77 1.81
C ALA A 76 -18.94 0.49 2.19
N GLU A 77 -18.55 -0.66 1.63
CA GLU A 77 -19.32 -1.91 1.72
C GLU A 77 -18.83 -2.87 2.82
N SER A 78 -17.72 -2.55 3.50
CA SER A 78 -17.10 -3.40 4.51
C SER A 78 -16.43 -2.60 5.62
N GLN A 79 -15.99 -3.26 6.68
CA GLN A 79 -15.32 -2.61 7.80
C GLN A 79 -14.02 -1.93 7.36
N ASP A 80 -13.72 -0.77 7.95
CA ASP A 80 -12.45 -0.08 7.74
C ASP A 80 -11.26 -0.98 8.13
N ILE A 81 -10.18 -0.90 7.36
CA ILE A 81 -8.98 -1.72 7.54
C ILE A 81 -7.87 -0.84 8.09
N LEU A 82 -7.41 -1.13 9.30
CA LEU A 82 -6.19 -0.54 9.85
C LEU A 82 -5.02 -1.48 9.59
N ILE A 83 -4.04 -1.02 8.81
CA ILE A 83 -2.80 -1.74 8.55
C ILE A 83 -1.70 -1.08 9.37
N GLU A 84 -1.08 -1.87 10.24
CA GLU A 84 -0.01 -1.42 11.13
C GLU A 84 1.36 -1.94 10.66
N PRO A 85 2.44 -1.16 10.88
CA PRO A 85 3.80 -1.68 10.70
C PRO A 85 4.11 -2.73 11.77
N ASP A 86 4.90 -3.75 11.42
CA ASP A 86 5.23 -4.83 12.36
C ASP A 86 6.15 -4.39 13.50
N CYS A 87 6.96 -3.34 13.26
CA CYS A 87 7.73 -2.70 14.31
C CYS A 87 6.91 -1.57 14.97
N HIS A 88 6.31 -1.86 16.12
CA HIS A 88 5.80 -0.83 17.01
C HIS A 88 6.97 -0.15 17.72
N THR A 89 7.51 0.91 17.13
CA THR A 89 8.44 1.78 17.84
C THR A 89 7.68 2.94 18.48
N GLN A 90 8.23 3.49 19.56
CA GLN A 90 7.69 4.68 20.21
C GLN A 90 7.71 5.92 19.28
N ASP A 91 8.45 5.83 18.18
CA ASP A 91 8.57 6.87 17.15
C ASP A 91 7.46 6.82 16.09
N ASN A 92 6.63 5.78 16.06
CA ASN A 92 5.53 5.69 15.10
C ASN A 92 4.48 6.77 15.39
N PRO A 93 4.10 7.61 14.41
CA PRO A 93 3.07 8.61 14.61
C PRO A 93 1.75 7.97 15.03
N ALA A 94 1.16 8.45 16.12
CA ALA A 94 -0.12 7.93 16.63
C ALA A 94 -1.28 8.07 15.64
N THR A 95 -1.23 9.09 14.76
CA THR A 95 -2.25 9.31 13.75
C THR A 95 -1.92 8.55 12.46
N PRO A 96 -2.78 7.64 11.97
CA PRO A 96 -2.53 6.93 10.71
C PRO A 96 -2.61 7.89 9.51
N LEU A 97 -2.03 7.48 8.38
CA LEU A 97 -2.43 8.03 7.08
C LEU A 97 -3.78 7.43 6.70
N THR A 98 -4.66 8.22 6.09
CA THR A 98 -6.00 7.75 5.71
C THR A 98 -6.13 7.70 4.19
N LEU A 99 -6.63 6.58 3.68
CA LEU A 99 -7.02 6.37 2.29
C LEU A 99 -8.51 6.03 2.26
N ILE A 100 -9.21 6.46 1.22
CA ILE A 100 -10.55 5.95 0.92
C ILE A 100 -10.44 5.00 -0.28
N TYR A 101 -11.00 3.82 -0.12
CA TYR A 101 -11.07 2.82 -1.17
C TYR A 101 -12.47 2.77 -1.78
N HIS A 102 -12.50 2.94 -3.10
CA HIS A 102 -13.72 2.96 -3.89
C HIS A 102 -13.73 1.80 -4.88
N LYS A 103 -14.71 0.90 -4.77
CA LYS A 103 -14.86 -0.23 -5.71
C LYS A 103 -15.57 0.14 -7.02
N LYS A 104 -16.52 1.08 -6.96
CA LYS A 104 -17.48 1.37 -8.04
C LYS A 104 -17.57 2.85 -8.43
N LEU A 105 -16.64 3.68 -7.96
CA LEU A 105 -16.69 5.13 -8.22
C LEU A 105 -16.29 5.47 -9.66
N TYR A 106 -15.42 4.66 -10.27
CA TYR A 106 -14.94 4.86 -11.63
C TYR A 106 -15.25 3.64 -12.51
N GLU A 107 -15.45 3.87 -13.81
CA GLU A 107 -15.64 2.79 -14.79
C GLU A 107 -14.43 1.84 -14.87
N LEU A 108 -13.26 2.33 -14.50
CA LEU A 108 -12.00 1.57 -14.44
C LEU A 108 -11.92 0.64 -13.22
N GLY A 109 -12.90 0.68 -12.32
CA GLY A 109 -13.00 -0.21 -11.16
C GLY A 109 -12.44 0.40 -9.87
N GLU A 110 -11.63 -0.39 -9.18
CA GLU A 110 -11.18 -0.13 -7.82
C GLU A 110 -10.14 0.99 -7.75
N HIS A 111 -10.24 1.89 -6.76
CA HIS A 111 -9.34 3.04 -6.65
C HIS A 111 -9.12 3.52 -5.21
N TYR A 112 -7.91 4.00 -4.92
CA TYR A 112 -7.57 4.63 -3.63
C TYR A 112 -7.40 6.14 -3.78
N ASN A 113 -8.09 6.90 -2.94
CA ASN A 113 -7.96 8.35 -2.86
C ASN A 113 -7.28 8.77 -1.55
N SER A 114 -6.45 9.80 -1.64
CA SER A 114 -6.00 10.52 -0.45
C SER A 114 -7.12 11.40 0.11
N VAL A 115 -7.08 11.63 1.42
CA VAL A 115 -7.99 12.57 2.08
C VAL A 115 -7.21 13.64 2.81
N THR A 116 -7.85 14.78 2.99
CA THR A 116 -7.37 15.86 3.85
C THR A 116 -8.44 16.16 4.90
N PRO A 117 -8.06 16.58 6.11
CA PRO A 117 -9.02 17.11 7.07
C PRO A 117 -9.84 18.23 6.43
N LEU A 118 -11.14 18.27 6.76
CA LEU A 118 -12.00 19.37 6.35
C LEU A 118 -11.42 20.69 6.91
N ALA A 119 -11.09 21.64 6.04
CA ALA A 119 -10.71 22.97 6.48
C ALA A 119 -11.92 23.59 7.19
N GLN A 120 -11.74 24.00 8.45
CA GLN A 120 -12.76 24.80 9.13
C GLN A 120 -12.81 26.17 8.47
N GLU A 121 -13.88 26.44 7.73
CA GLU A 121 -14.23 27.81 7.34
C GLU A 121 -14.62 28.56 8.62
N TYR A 122 -13.79 29.51 9.02
CA TYR A 122 -14.14 30.46 10.09
C TYR A 122 -15.17 31.44 9.51
N ASN A 123 -16.40 31.39 10.01
CA ASN A 123 -17.43 32.42 9.80
C ASN A 123 -17.11 33.69 10.60
#